data_AF-A0AAC9STC3-F1
#
_entry.id   AF-A0AAC9STC3-F1
#
_cell.length_a   1.000
_cell.length_b   1.000
_cell.length_c   1.000
_cell.angle_alpha   90.00
_cell.angle_beta   90.00
_cell.angle_gamma   90.00
#
_symmetry.space_group_name_H-M   'P 1'
#
loop_
_entity.id
_entity.type
_entity.pdbx_description
1 polymer ?
#
loop_
_entity_poly.entity_id
_entity_poly.type
_entity_poly.pdbx_seq_one_letter_code
_entity_poly.pdbx_strand_id
1 'polypeptide(L)'
;MVSAPKFQEEYSAKLPALALLSTLGWRFLPPSEALALRGDRQSAVVLDTLLRAELKKRCFTFEGQEHSLSDQAINTLVSHVTHPDFVSGLRDANDKMTTHLLFGIAIPEFINGHKANPTIALIDWQNPENNSFTFTEEFSVLRTDLTQTAGRTLSASSTAFHWP
;
A
#
# COMPACT_ATOMS: atom_id res chain seq x y z
N MET A 1 -2.09 -0.67 -37.90
CA MET A 1 -2.27 -2.05 -37.39
C MET A 1 -3.06 -1.95 -36.10
N VAL A 2 -4.25 -2.53 -36.05
CA VAL A 2 -5.07 -2.57 -34.83
C VAL A 2 -4.68 -3.84 -34.07
N SER A 3 -4.04 -3.68 -32.91
CA SER A 3 -3.77 -4.79 -31.99
C SER A 3 -5.10 -5.45 -31.62
N ALA A 4 -5.24 -6.75 -31.87
CA ALA A 4 -6.41 -7.52 -31.48
C ALA A 4 -6.64 -7.44 -29.96
N PRO A 5 -7.88 -7.50 -29.47
CA PRO A 5 -8.16 -7.37 -28.05
C PRO A 5 -7.62 -8.59 -27.30
N LYS A 6 -6.92 -8.35 -26.18
CA LYS A 6 -6.28 -9.35 -25.32
C LYS A 6 -7.31 -10.16 -24.50
N PHE A 7 -8.25 -10.84 -25.15
CA PHE A 7 -9.23 -11.68 -24.44
C PHE A 7 -8.56 -12.86 -23.71
N GLN A 8 -7.41 -13.35 -24.20
CA GLN A 8 -6.72 -14.45 -23.53
C GLN A 8 -6.31 -14.11 -22.09
N GLU A 9 -5.77 -12.91 -21.83
CA GLU A 9 -5.30 -12.51 -20.49
C GLU A 9 -6.46 -12.43 -19.48
N GLU A 10 -7.61 -11.90 -19.92
CA GLU A 10 -8.81 -11.76 -19.10
C GLU A 10 -9.28 -13.12 -18.57
N TYR A 11 -9.42 -14.10 -19.46
CA TYR A 11 -9.92 -15.43 -19.10
C TYR A 11 -8.84 -16.37 -18.53
N SER A 12 -7.57 -16.22 -18.90
CA SER A 12 -6.50 -17.12 -18.46
C SER A 12 -5.86 -16.70 -17.14
N ALA A 13 -5.92 -15.41 -16.78
CA ALA A 13 -5.25 -14.88 -15.59
C ALA A 13 -6.17 -14.04 -14.70
N LYS A 14 -6.82 -13.00 -15.24
CA LYS A 14 -7.55 -12.02 -14.41
C LYS A 14 -8.75 -12.63 -13.69
N LEU A 15 -9.70 -13.21 -14.42
CA LEU A 15 -10.89 -13.83 -13.81
C LEU A 15 -10.51 -14.97 -12.84
N PRO A 16 -9.58 -15.88 -13.16
CA PRO A 16 -9.08 -16.86 -12.20
C PRO A 16 -8.47 -16.24 -10.93
N ALA A 17 -7.68 -15.17 -11.06
CA ALA A 17 -7.06 -14.50 -9.92
C ALA A 17 -8.11 -13.84 -9.01
N LEU A 18 -9.09 -13.13 -9.59
CA LEU A 18 -10.18 -12.52 -8.83
C LEU A 18 -10.99 -13.59 -8.07
N ALA A 19 -11.34 -14.69 -8.75
CA ALA A 19 -12.06 -15.80 -8.13
C ALA A 19 -11.26 -16.46 -6.98
N LEU A 20 -9.95 -16.63 -7.16
CA LEU A 20 -9.06 -17.16 -6.13
C LEU A 20 -9.04 -16.24 -4.90
N LEU A 21 -8.80 -14.94 -5.07
CA LEU A 21 -8.75 -13.98 -3.97
C LEU A 21 -10.09 -13.89 -3.22
N SER A 22 -11.21 -13.93 -3.95
CA SER A 22 -12.54 -14.04 -3.32
C SER A 22 -12.70 -15.32 -2.50
N THR A 23 -12.22 -16.47 -3.02
CA THR A 23 -12.29 -17.76 -2.30
C THR A 23 -11.42 -17.77 -1.04
N LEU A 24 -10.30 -17.04 -1.05
CA LEU A 24 -9.44 -16.83 0.12
C LEU A 24 -10.04 -15.85 1.15
N GLY A 25 -11.23 -15.29 0.89
CA GLY A 25 -11.92 -14.38 1.80
C GLY A 25 -11.39 -12.94 1.78
N TRP A 26 -10.60 -12.56 0.76
CA TRP A 26 -10.14 -11.19 0.63
C TRP A 26 -11.29 -10.27 0.26
N ARG A 27 -11.26 -9.02 0.75
CA ARG A 27 -12.30 -8.04 0.42
C ARG A 27 -12.10 -7.52 -1.00
N PHE A 28 -13.11 -7.67 -1.85
CA PHE A 28 -13.14 -6.98 -3.14
C PHE A 28 -13.52 -5.51 -2.97
N LEU A 29 -12.84 -4.63 -3.69
CA LEU A 29 -13.19 -3.23 -3.87
C LEU A 29 -13.42 -2.96 -5.37
N PRO A 30 -14.56 -2.36 -5.74
CA PRO A 30 -14.72 -1.78 -7.06
C PRO A 30 -13.69 -0.67 -7.32
N PRO A 31 -13.25 -0.44 -8.58
CA PRO A 31 -12.32 0.64 -8.92
C PRO A 31 -12.76 2.05 -8.46
N SER A 32 -14.08 2.31 -8.42
CA SER A 32 -14.64 3.56 -7.90
C SER A 32 -14.43 3.72 -6.39
N GLU A 33 -14.59 2.64 -5.61
CA GLU A 33 -14.32 2.64 -4.17
C GLU A 33 -12.81 2.77 -3.92
N ALA A 34 -11.97 2.11 -4.72
CA ALA A 34 -10.52 2.27 -4.67
C ALA A 34 -10.07 3.71 -4.98
N LEU A 35 -10.78 4.45 -5.84
CA LEU A 35 -10.52 5.88 -6.06
C LEU A 35 -10.93 6.73 -4.85
N ALA A 36 -12.11 6.48 -4.28
CA ALA A 36 -12.57 7.18 -3.08
C ALA A 36 -11.62 6.96 -1.89
N LEU A 37 -11.13 5.73 -1.70
CA LEU A 37 -10.16 5.37 -0.65
C LEU A 37 -8.75 5.95 -0.86
N ARG A 38 -8.49 6.59 -2.02
CA ARG A 38 -7.31 7.40 -2.33
C ARG A 38 -7.54 8.91 -2.16
N GLY A 39 -8.72 9.29 -1.65
CA GLY A 39 -9.18 10.67 -1.54
C GLY A 39 -9.53 11.29 -2.89
N ASP A 40 -10.08 10.51 -3.82
CA ASP A 40 -10.44 10.91 -5.18
C ASP A 40 -9.28 11.46 -6.02
N ARG A 41 -8.05 11.16 -5.63
CA ARG A 41 -6.83 11.57 -6.32
C ARG A 41 -6.37 10.49 -7.28
N GLN A 42 -6.51 10.76 -8.58
CA GLN A 42 -5.98 9.87 -9.62
C GLN A 42 -4.45 9.78 -9.63
N SER A 43 -3.74 10.76 -9.06
CA SER A 43 -2.29 10.74 -8.91
C SER A 43 -1.79 9.88 -7.76
N ALA A 44 -2.65 9.51 -6.80
CA ALA A 44 -2.30 8.63 -5.71
C ALA A 44 -2.40 7.16 -6.15
N VAL A 45 -1.54 6.28 -5.63
CA VAL A 45 -1.55 4.84 -5.95
C VAL A 45 -1.82 3.96 -4.74
N VAL A 46 -1.64 4.49 -3.52
CA VAL A 46 -1.84 3.79 -2.25
C VAL A 46 -3.23 4.12 -1.71
N LEU A 47 -3.99 3.10 -1.27
CA LEU A 47 -5.27 3.25 -0.57
C LEU A 47 -5.04 3.80 0.85
N ASP A 48 -4.73 5.09 0.95
CA ASP A 48 -4.27 5.73 2.18
C ASP A 48 -5.28 5.62 3.33
N THR A 49 -6.57 5.63 3.01
CA THR A 49 -7.64 5.42 4.00
C THR A 49 -7.57 4.04 4.64
N LEU A 50 -7.32 2.98 3.86
CA LEU A 50 -7.16 1.62 4.39
C LEU A 50 -5.83 1.45 5.12
N LEU A 51 -4.75 2.01 4.59
CA LEU A 51 -3.44 1.98 5.26
C LEU A 51 -3.52 2.62 6.66
N ARG A 52 -4.21 3.76 6.79
CA ARG A 52 -4.45 4.41 8.09
C ARG A 52 -5.25 3.51 9.03
N ALA A 53 -6.32 2.89 8.54
CA ALA A 53 -7.14 1.98 9.34
C ALA A 53 -6.33 0.76 9.81
N GLU A 54 -5.45 0.23 8.97
CA GLU A 54 -4.57 -0.88 9.31
C GLU A 54 -3.54 -0.50 10.36
N LEU A 55 -2.87 0.66 10.19
CA LEU A 55 -1.87 1.15 11.14
C LEU A 55 -2.48 1.47 12.52
N LYS A 56 -3.76 1.84 12.59
CA LYS A 56 -4.47 2.04 13.87
C LYS A 56 -4.60 0.77 14.71
N LYS A 57 -4.46 -0.42 14.11
CA LYS A 57 -4.44 -1.69 14.85
C LYS A 57 -3.09 -1.96 15.51
N ARG A 58 -2.03 -1.24 15.11
CA ARG A 58 -0.67 -1.49 15.60
C ARG A 58 -0.49 -0.87 16.97
N CYS A 59 0.15 -1.62 17.85
CA CYS A 59 0.57 -1.18 19.16
C CYS A 59 2.08 -1.41 19.32
N PHE A 60 2.67 -0.76 20.32
CA PHE A 60 4.05 -0.99 20.72
C PHE A 60 4.15 -1.02 22.24
N THR A 61 5.17 -1.70 22.76
CA THR A 61 5.43 -1.76 24.20
C THR A 61 6.44 -0.69 24.60
N PHE A 62 6.12 0.08 25.64
CA PHE A 62 7.03 1.03 26.27
C PHE A 62 6.85 0.96 27.79
N GLU A 63 7.97 0.80 28.51
CA GLU A 63 7.99 0.61 29.98
C GLU A 63 7.05 -0.50 30.48
N GLY A 64 6.95 -1.59 29.72
CA GLY A 64 6.13 -2.77 30.06
C GLY A 64 4.62 -2.58 29.82
N GLN A 65 4.20 -1.43 29.29
CA GLN A 65 2.81 -1.17 28.91
C GLN A 65 2.65 -1.12 27.40
N GLU A 66 1.51 -1.57 26.90
CA GLU A 66 1.15 -1.47 25.50
C GLU A 66 0.52 -0.11 25.20
N HIS A 67 0.97 0.53 24.13
CA HIS A 67 0.50 1.84 23.68
C HIS A 67 0.09 1.76 22.22
N SER A 68 -1.03 2.41 21.89
CA SER A 68 -1.43 2.65 20.50
C SER A 68 -0.60 3.78 19.88
N LEU A 69 -0.51 3.80 18.56
CA LEU A 69 0.16 4.88 17.84
C LEU A 69 -0.60 6.20 17.94
N SER A 70 0.15 7.30 18.04
CA SER A 70 -0.41 8.64 17.89
C SER A 70 -0.83 8.92 16.44
N ASP A 71 -1.77 9.83 16.23
CA ASP A 71 -2.15 10.26 14.89
C ASP A 71 -0.97 10.87 14.13
N GLN A 72 -0.04 11.53 14.84
CA GLN A 72 1.21 12.04 14.28
C GLN A 72 2.07 10.91 13.73
N ALA A 73 2.28 9.84 14.50
CA ALA A 73 3.05 8.68 14.06
C ALA A 73 2.42 7.99 12.86
N ILE A 74 1.09 7.80 12.86
CA ILE A 74 0.35 7.24 11.73
C ILE A 74 0.53 8.12 10.48
N ASN A 75 0.42 9.44 10.60
CA ASN A 75 0.65 10.37 9.50
C ASN A 75 2.06 10.24 8.91
N THR A 76 3.08 10.14 9.77
CA THR A 76 4.47 9.96 9.33
C THR A 76 4.66 8.62 8.63
N LEU A 77 4.14 7.52 9.18
CA LEU A 77 4.19 6.20 8.55
C LEU A 77 3.51 6.18 7.18
N VAL A 78 2.30 6.74 7.08
CA VAL A 78 1.59 6.88 5.80
C VAL A 78 2.45 7.67 4.82
N SER A 79 3.06 8.78 5.23
CA SER A 79 3.91 9.57 4.35
C SER A 79 5.13 8.81 3.85
N HIS A 80 5.75 7.96 4.67
CA HIS A 80 6.86 7.10 4.24
C HIS A 80 6.43 6.13 3.13
N VAL A 81 5.20 5.62 3.19
CA VAL A 81 4.66 4.70 2.20
C VAL A 81 4.21 5.42 0.93
N THR A 82 3.56 6.59 1.06
CA THR A 82 2.97 7.31 -0.08
C THR A 82 3.96 8.21 -0.82
N HIS A 83 5.06 8.61 -0.17
CA HIS A 83 6.07 9.49 -0.75
C HIS A 83 7.48 8.89 -0.59
N PRO A 84 7.75 7.74 -1.23
CA PRO A 84 9.10 7.18 -1.24
C PRO A 84 10.07 8.14 -1.93
N ASP A 85 11.32 8.13 -1.49
CA ASP A 85 12.36 9.02 -1.98
C ASP A 85 12.90 8.55 -3.33
N PHE A 86 12.34 9.10 -4.41
CA PHE A 86 12.80 8.83 -5.77
C PHE A 86 14.02 9.65 -6.20
N VAL A 87 14.51 10.60 -5.38
CA VAL A 87 15.70 11.39 -5.71
C VAL A 87 16.94 10.51 -5.78
N SER A 88 17.01 9.51 -4.91
CA SER A 88 18.04 8.45 -4.92
C SER A 88 17.92 7.46 -6.10
N GLY A 89 16.80 7.49 -6.82
CA GLY A 89 16.50 6.58 -7.93
C GLY A 89 15.55 5.45 -7.56
N LEU A 90 15.01 4.77 -8.59
CA LEU A 90 13.97 3.74 -8.41
C LEU A 90 14.46 2.51 -7.63
N ARG A 91 15.73 2.14 -7.82
CA ARG A 91 16.33 1.00 -7.12
C ARG A 91 16.40 1.26 -5.62
N ASP A 92 16.99 2.38 -5.23
CA ASP A 92 17.16 2.74 -3.83
C ASP A 92 15.81 2.96 -3.13
N ALA A 93 14.85 3.58 -3.83
CA ALA A 93 13.48 3.71 -3.36
C ALA A 93 12.82 2.34 -3.13
N ASN A 94 12.99 1.40 -4.05
CA ASN A 94 12.46 0.04 -3.94
C ASN A 94 13.12 -0.76 -2.81
N ASP A 95 14.45 -0.71 -2.69
CA ASP A 95 15.21 -1.40 -1.65
C ASP A 95 14.80 -0.88 -0.27
N LYS A 96 14.61 0.44 -0.14
CA LYS A 96 14.11 1.07 1.08
C LYS A 96 12.67 0.68 1.41
N MET A 97 11.76 0.71 0.42
CA MET A 97 10.38 0.27 0.64
C MET A 97 10.31 -1.20 1.05
N THR A 98 11.09 -2.06 0.39
CA THR A 98 11.19 -3.49 0.72
C THR A 98 11.66 -3.67 2.17
N THR A 99 12.68 -2.92 2.58
CA THR A 99 13.17 -2.91 3.97
C THR A 99 12.06 -2.49 4.95
N HIS A 100 11.29 -1.44 4.63
CA HIS A 100 10.18 -0.99 5.47
C HIS A 100 9.03 -2.00 5.56
N LEU A 101 8.71 -2.71 4.47
CA LEU A 101 7.70 -3.76 4.46
C LEU A 101 8.10 -4.98 5.30
N LEU A 102 9.38 -5.34 5.29
CA LEU A 102 9.90 -6.50 6.02
C LEU A 102 10.16 -6.21 7.51
N PHE A 103 10.77 -5.07 7.81
CA PHE A 103 11.30 -4.78 9.14
C PHE A 103 10.58 -3.64 9.86
N GLY A 104 9.64 -2.97 9.19
CA GLY A 104 8.94 -1.82 9.73
C GLY A 104 9.71 -0.52 9.66
N ILE A 105 9.18 0.50 10.33
CA ILE A 105 9.71 1.86 10.34
C ILE A 105 9.83 2.33 11.79
N ALA A 106 11.01 2.81 12.18
CA ALA A 106 11.22 3.43 13.48
C ALA A 106 10.62 4.84 13.47
N ILE A 107 9.72 5.13 14.42
CA ILE A 107 9.03 6.41 14.53
C ILE A 107 9.14 6.93 15.96
N PRO A 108 9.48 8.22 16.16
CA PRO A 108 9.51 8.81 17.48
C PRO A 108 8.09 8.96 18.04
N GLU A 109 7.91 8.52 19.28
CA GLU A 109 6.70 8.71 20.09
C GLU A 109 7.07 9.37 21.41
N PHE A 110 6.11 10.11 22.00
CA PHE A 110 6.30 10.73 23.32
C PHE A 110 5.21 10.27 24.27
N ILE A 111 5.59 9.46 25.25
CA ILE A 111 4.69 8.90 26.26
C ILE A 111 5.02 9.54 27.60
N ASN A 112 4.09 10.29 28.19
CA ASN A 112 4.27 10.98 29.47
C ASN A 112 5.54 11.87 29.53
N GLY A 113 5.93 12.49 28.41
CA GLY A 113 7.14 13.32 28.30
C GLY A 113 8.44 12.54 28.04
N HIS A 114 8.40 11.21 28.03
CA HIS A 114 9.54 10.36 27.67
C HIS A 114 9.49 10.01 26.18
N LYS A 115 10.65 10.10 25.52
CA LYS A 115 10.78 9.75 24.11
C LYS A 115 10.95 8.24 23.95
N ALA A 116 10.04 7.62 23.21
CA ALA A 116 10.17 6.27 22.69
C ALA A 116 10.51 6.33 21.18
N ASN A 117 11.12 5.27 20.65
CA ASN A 117 11.37 5.15 19.21
C ASN A 117 11.02 3.73 18.73
N PRO A 118 9.77 3.29 18.90
CA PRO A 118 9.35 1.95 18.49
C PRO A 118 9.50 1.75 16.98
N THR A 119 9.79 0.50 16.59
CA THR A 119 9.75 0.07 15.19
C THR A 119 8.38 -0.52 14.90
N ILE A 120 7.63 0.12 14.02
CA ILE A 120 6.26 -0.25 13.70
C ILE A 120 6.23 -1.05 12.41
N ALA A 121 5.70 -2.27 12.47
CA ALA A 121 5.53 -3.13 11.32
C ALA A 121 4.38 -2.63 10.42
N LEU A 122 4.64 -2.51 9.11
CA LEU A 122 3.60 -2.23 8.12
C LEU A 122 2.73 -3.49 7.90
N ILE A 123 3.37 -4.65 7.80
CA ILE A 123 2.75 -5.97 7.71
C ILE A 123 3.09 -6.73 9.00
N ASP A 124 2.06 -7.27 9.66
CA ASP A 124 2.25 -8.19 10.80
C ASP A 124 2.59 -9.57 10.25
N TRP A 125 3.88 -9.84 10.16
CA TRP A 125 4.41 -11.12 9.70
C TRP A 125 4.33 -12.21 10.77
N GLN A 126 4.17 -11.83 12.05
CA GLN A 126 4.08 -12.75 13.17
C GLN A 126 2.69 -13.37 13.26
N ASN A 127 1.65 -12.57 13.05
CA ASN A 127 0.24 -12.99 13.06
C ASN A 127 -0.44 -12.47 11.77
N PRO A 128 -0.33 -13.20 10.64
CA PRO A 128 -0.84 -12.78 9.35
C PRO A 128 -2.34 -12.41 9.35
N GLU A 129 -3.14 -13.04 10.22
CA GLU A 129 -4.57 -12.79 10.41
C GLU A 129 -4.90 -11.40 10.96
N ASN A 130 -3.93 -10.70 11.56
CA ASN A 130 -4.13 -9.32 12.01
C ASN A 130 -4.18 -8.33 10.83
N ASN A 131 -3.65 -8.73 9.67
CA ASN A 131 -3.64 -7.89 8.47
C ASN A 131 -4.99 -7.89 7.75
N SER A 132 -5.33 -6.75 7.14
CA SER A 132 -6.48 -6.68 6.22
C SER A 132 -6.04 -6.98 4.79
N PHE A 133 -6.65 -7.99 4.17
CA PHE A 133 -6.41 -8.33 2.77
C PHE A 133 -7.52 -7.81 1.87
N THR A 134 -7.16 -7.05 0.85
CA THR A 134 -8.09 -6.35 -0.03
C THR A 134 -7.55 -6.31 -1.45
N PHE A 135 -8.43 -6.44 -2.44
CA PHE A 135 -8.07 -6.41 -3.85
C PHE A 135 -9.10 -5.63 -4.67
N THR A 136 -8.67 -5.14 -5.83
CA THR A 136 -9.50 -4.41 -6.81
C THR A 136 -9.08 -4.85 -8.21
N GLU A 137 -9.99 -4.69 -9.18
CA GLU A 137 -9.60 -4.71 -10.58
C GLU A 137 -8.64 -3.56 -10.90
N GLU A 138 -8.00 -3.64 -12.07
CA GLU A 138 -7.14 -2.58 -12.57
C GLU A 138 -7.87 -1.25 -12.63
N PHE A 139 -7.19 -0.19 -12.19
CA PHE A 139 -7.71 1.15 -12.24
C PHE A 139 -6.70 2.12 -12.84
N SER A 140 -7.25 3.26 -13.18
CA SER A 140 -6.61 4.36 -13.88
C SER A 140 -5.84 5.28 -12.93
N VAL A 141 -4.60 5.60 -13.27
CA VAL A 141 -3.77 6.58 -12.52
C VAL A 141 -3.22 7.66 -13.44
N LEU A 142 -3.04 8.86 -12.89
CA LEU A 142 -2.43 10.00 -13.57
C LEU A 142 -0.91 9.85 -13.53
N ARG A 143 -0.27 9.99 -14.69
CA ARG A 143 1.18 10.00 -14.81
C ARG A 143 1.71 11.39 -14.40
N THR A 144 2.70 11.42 -13.51
CA THR A 144 3.43 12.65 -13.19
C THR A 144 4.60 12.76 -14.16
N ASP A 145 4.37 13.45 -15.26
CA ASP A 145 5.37 13.64 -16.31
C ASP A 145 6.34 14.71 -15.82
N LEU A 146 7.59 14.34 -15.52
CA LEU A 146 8.68 15.31 -15.55
C LEU A 146 8.79 15.78 -17.01
N THR A 147 8.21 16.93 -17.32
CA THR A 147 8.18 17.61 -18.63
C THR A 147 7.35 16.94 -19.76
N GLN A 148 6.02 16.87 -19.61
CA GLN A 148 5.02 17.17 -20.66
C GLN A 148 3.62 16.80 -20.17
N THR A 149 2.68 17.73 -20.11
CA THR A 149 1.27 17.43 -19.80
C THR A 149 0.61 16.75 -21.00
N ALA A 150 0.64 15.41 -21.05
CA ALA A 150 -0.23 14.63 -21.92
C ALA A 150 -0.96 13.59 -21.05
N GLY A 151 -2.23 13.87 -20.76
CA GLY A 151 -3.13 13.03 -19.96
C GLY A 151 -3.35 11.65 -20.60
N ARG A 152 -2.41 10.74 -20.37
CA ARG A 152 -2.56 9.32 -20.67
C ARG A 152 -2.68 8.57 -19.35
N THR A 153 -3.89 8.11 -19.12
CA THR A 153 -4.26 7.21 -18.04
C THR A 153 -3.55 5.87 -18.21
N LEU A 154 -2.80 5.43 -17.19
CA LEU A 154 -2.27 4.07 -17.15
C LEU A 154 -3.26 3.16 -16.42
N SER A 155 -3.61 2.03 -17.04
CA SER A 155 -4.24 0.91 -16.33
C SER A 155 -3.13 0.20 -15.55
N ALA A 156 -3.21 0.25 -14.22
CA ALA A 156 -2.30 -0.52 -13.38
C ALA A 156 -2.78 -1.97 -13.32
N SER A 157 -2.32 -2.80 -14.26
CA SER A 157 -2.47 -4.25 -14.16
C SER A 157 -1.42 -4.77 -13.18
N SER A 158 -1.76 -4.84 -11.89
CA SER A 158 -0.92 -5.54 -10.91
C SER A 158 -1.14 -7.04 -11.06
N THR A 159 -0.26 -7.69 -11.82
CA THR A 159 0.02 -9.11 -11.63
C THR A 159 1.51 -9.24 -11.42
N ALA A 160 1.93 -9.14 -10.17
CA ALA A 160 3.27 -9.48 -9.74
C ALA A 160 3.18 -10.72 -8.84
N PHE A 161 3.15 -11.89 -9.46
CA PHE A 161 3.53 -13.14 -8.79
C PHE A 161 4.92 -13.52 -9.28
N HIS A 162 5.92 -13.15 -8.49
CA HIS A 162 7.16 -13.90 -8.36
C HIS A 162 7.83 -13.51 -7.05
N TRP A 163 7.93 -14.46 -6.12
CA TRP A 163 9.04 -14.62 -5.17
C TRP A 163 9.14 -16.13 -4.86
N PRO A 164 10.30 -16.62 -4.39
CA PRO A 164 10.92 -17.92 -4.69
C PRO A 164 10.11 -19.15 -4.26
#